data_AF-A0A1Y4HJG5-F1
#
_entry.id   AF-A0A1Y4HJG5-F1
#
_cell.length_a   1.000
_cell.length_b   1.000
_cell.length_c   1.000
_cell.angle_alpha   90.00
_cell.angle_beta   90.00
_cell.angle_gamma   90.00
#
_symmetry.space_group_name_H-M   'P 1'
#
loop_
_entity.id
_entity.type
_entity.pdbx_description
1 polymer ?
#
loop_
_entity_poly.entity_id
_entity_poly.type
_entity_poly.pdbx_seq_one_letter_code
_entity_poly.pdbx_strand_id
1 'polypeptide(L)'
;MEIFYCWVDQGSEYDIAVEQSLYYNSGLPEIDKIILNITIATRYARCGKIISNQFYSNLKSIIPKAKELDLEQYGFSEEEIKVFKEEIQEAESLISSFPRGGTI
;
A
#
# COMPACT_ATOMS: atom_id res chain seq x y z
N MET A 1 5.64 1.84 -8.30
CA MET A 1 5.26 0.46 -8.66
C MET A 1 6.38 -0.31 -9.35
N GLU A 2 7.18 0.31 -10.21
CA GLU A 2 8.27 -0.35 -10.95
C GLU A 2 9.26 -1.09 -10.04
N ILE A 3 9.70 -0.47 -8.95
CA ILE A 3 10.65 -1.10 -8.01
C ILE A 3 10.03 -2.35 -7.34
N PHE A 4 8.77 -2.26 -6.91
CA PHE A 4 8.08 -3.40 -6.30
C PHE A 4 8.00 -4.60 -7.26
N TYR A 5 7.56 -4.37 -8.51
CA TYR A 5 7.47 -5.45 -9.49
C TYR A 5 8.83 -5.97 -9.94
N CYS A 6 9.85 -5.11 -10.04
CA CYS A 6 11.22 -5.55 -10.32
C CYS A 6 11.70 -6.61 -9.32
N TRP A 7 11.44 -6.42 -8.03
CA TRP A 7 11.79 -7.41 -7.00
C TRP A 7 10.95 -8.69 -7.09
N VAL A 8 9.64 -8.55 -7.34
CA VAL A 8 8.75 -9.72 -7.53
C VAL A 8 9.19 -10.54 -8.75
N ASP A 9 9.50 -9.90 -9.88
CA ASP A 9 9.92 -10.55 -11.12
C ASP A 9 11.30 -11.23 -10.98
N GLN A 10 12.15 -10.73 -10.07
CA GLN A 10 13.40 -11.37 -9.67
C GLN A 10 13.21 -12.56 -8.71
N GLY A 11 11.96 -12.92 -8.40
CA GLY A 11 11.62 -14.04 -7.54
C GLY A 11 11.59 -13.73 -6.04
N SER A 12 11.60 -12.45 -5.66
CA SER A 12 11.47 -12.08 -4.26
C SER A 12 10.07 -12.37 -3.73
N GLU A 13 9.99 -12.78 -2.47
CA GLU A 13 8.73 -12.81 -1.75
C GLU A 13 8.14 -11.40 -1.62
N TYR A 14 6.81 -11.33 -1.51
CA TYR A 14 6.09 -10.07 -1.55
C TYR A 14 6.49 -9.13 -0.41
N ASP A 15 6.71 -9.67 0.80
CA ASP A 15 7.15 -8.91 1.96
C ASP A 15 8.53 -8.27 1.74
N ILE A 16 9.49 -9.02 1.21
CA ILE A 16 10.82 -8.52 0.82
C ILE A 16 10.66 -7.45 -0.27
N ALA A 17 9.85 -7.71 -1.29
CA ALA A 17 9.62 -6.76 -2.38
C ALA A 17 8.99 -5.45 -1.89
N VAL A 18 8.08 -5.50 -0.92
CA VAL A 18 7.52 -4.31 -0.26
C VAL A 18 8.59 -3.56 0.51
N GLU A 19 9.37 -4.23 1.35
CA GLU A 19 10.40 -3.56 2.15
C GLU A 19 11.44 -2.85 1.26
N GLN A 20 11.90 -3.52 0.21
CA GLN A 20 12.79 -2.91 -0.77
C GLN A 20 12.12 -1.72 -1.46
N SER A 21 10.86 -1.87 -1.87
CA SER A 21 10.09 -0.77 -2.48
C SER A 21 9.98 0.43 -1.53
N LEU A 22 9.73 0.22 -0.24
CA LEU A 22 9.65 1.31 0.75
C LEU A 22 11.00 1.99 0.96
N TYR A 23 12.08 1.22 1.00
CA TYR A 23 13.43 1.74 1.17
C TYR A 23 13.85 2.63 -0.01
N TYR A 24 13.74 2.13 -1.24
CA TYR A 24 14.17 2.87 -2.43
C TYR A 24 13.25 4.04 -2.79
N ASN A 25 11.98 3.99 -2.38
CA ASN A 25 11.03 5.09 -2.58
C ASN A 25 10.95 6.07 -1.40
N SER A 26 11.88 5.99 -0.44
CA SER A 26 11.94 6.87 0.73
C SER A 26 12.12 8.35 0.39
N GLY A 27 12.65 8.68 -0.79
CA GLY A 27 12.80 10.05 -1.30
C GLY A 27 11.56 10.65 -1.97
N LEU A 28 10.50 9.85 -2.21
CA LEU A 28 9.31 10.33 -2.91
C LEU A 28 8.54 11.41 -2.10
N PRO A 29 7.83 12.32 -2.77
CA PRO A 29 6.79 13.15 -2.16
C PRO A 29 5.82 12.32 -1.32
N GLU A 30 5.24 12.94 -0.29
CA GLU A 30 4.33 12.23 0.64
C GLU A 30 3.12 11.62 -0.10
N ILE A 31 2.53 12.34 -1.05
CA ILE A 31 1.42 11.82 -1.86
C ILE A 31 1.79 10.55 -2.62
N ASP A 32 2.95 10.54 -3.28
CA ASP A 32 3.40 9.39 -4.07
C ASP A 32 3.65 8.18 -3.16
N LYS A 33 4.17 8.41 -1.95
CA LYS A 33 4.32 7.36 -0.94
C LYS A 33 2.97 6.81 -0.50
N ILE A 34 1.99 7.68 -0.26
CA ILE A 34 0.64 7.28 0.14
C ILE A 34 0.03 6.41 -0.97
N ILE A 35 0.00 6.90 -2.21
CA ILE A 35 -0.55 6.17 -3.36
C ILE A 35 0.15 4.82 -3.52
N LEU A 36 1.49 4.80 -3.55
CA LEU A 36 2.27 3.58 -3.70
C LEU A 36 1.90 2.52 -2.65
N ASN A 37 1.78 2.94 -1.39
CA ASN A 37 1.47 2.03 -0.28
C ASN A 37 0.06 1.45 -0.39
N ILE A 38 -0.93 2.29 -0.74
CA ILE A 38 -2.30 1.85 -0.96
C ILE A 38 -2.36 0.88 -2.15
N THR A 39 -1.73 1.22 -3.28
CA THR A 39 -1.69 0.34 -4.47
C THR A 39 -1.01 -1.00 -4.18
N ILE A 40 0.08 -1.03 -3.40
CA ILE A 40 0.71 -2.29 -2.99
C ILE A 40 -0.25 -3.10 -2.10
N ALA A 41 -0.94 -2.45 -1.15
CA ALA A 41 -1.89 -3.14 -0.26
C ALA A 41 -3.04 -3.80 -1.04
N THR A 42 -3.60 -3.14 -2.06
CA THR A 42 -4.66 -3.76 -2.88
C THR A 42 -4.17 -5.00 -3.63
N ARG A 43 -2.89 -5.05 -4.02
CA ARG A 43 -2.29 -6.27 -4.60
C ARG A 43 -2.26 -7.42 -3.61
N TYR A 44 -1.90 -7.18 -2.35
CA TYR A 44 -1.97 -8.22 -1.32
C TYR A 44 -3.40 -8.72 -1.12
N ALA A 45 -4.36 -7.80 -1.00
CA ALA A 45 -5.77 -8.13 -0.83
C ALA A 45 -6.29 -9.00 -1.97
N ARG A 46 -6.02 -8.61 -3.21
CA ARG A 46 -6.49 -9.31 -4.42
C ARG A 46 -5.78 -10.65 -4.66
N CYS A 47 -4.53 -10.78 -4.24
CA CYS A 47 -3.76 -12.03 -4.36
C CYS A 47 -3.93 -12.95 -3.14
N GLY A 48 -4.73 -12.59 -2.13
CA GLY A 48 -4.91 -13.37 -0.91
C GLY A 48 -3.62 -13.58 -0.11
N LYS A 49 -2.68 -12.64 -0.20
CA LYS A 49 -1.37 -12.72 0.47
C LYS A 49 -1.46 -12.10 1.86
N ILE A 50 -0.74 -12.70 2.81
CA ILE A 50 -0.60 -12.16 4.17
C ILE A 50 0.50 -11.09 4.15
N ILE A 51 0.22 -9.91 4.72
CA ILE A 51 1.19 -8.82 4.87
C ILE A 51 2.14 -9.07 6.05
N SER A 52 3.32 -8.46 6.07
CA SER A 52 4.20 -8.50 7.23
C SER A 52 3.72 -7.56 8.36
N ASN A 53 4.17 -7.78 9.60
CA ASN A 53 3.88 -6.87 10.72
C ASN A 53 4.40 -5.44 10.47
N GLN A 54 5.54 -5.32 9.78
CA GLN A 54 6.12 -4.04 9.40
C GLN A 54 5.22 -3.31 8.41
N PHE A 55 4.77 -4.00 7.36
CA PHE A 55 3.88 -3.40 6.37
C PHE A 55 2.50 -3.08 6.96
N TYR A 56 1.98 -3.93 7.84
CA TYR A 56 0.76 -3.65 8.63
C TYR A 56 0.88 -2.34 9.43
N SER A 57 1.98 -2.17 10.17
CA SER A 57 2.24 -0.96 10.96
C SER A 57 2.33 0.28 10.08
N ASN A 58 2.97 0.15 8.93
CA ASN A 58 3.06 1.22 7.95
C ASN A 58 1.67 1.59 7.38
N LEU A 59 0.86 0.61 6.97
CA LEU A 59 -0.50 0.84 6.46
C LEU A 59 -1.41 1.50 7.49
N LYS A 60 -1.30 1.13 8.77
CA LYS A 60 -2.02 1.82 9.86
C LYS A 60 -1.71 3.32 9.93
N SER A 61 -0.50 3.73 9.55
CA SER A 61 -0.13 5.15 9.52
C SER A 61 -0.53 5.86 8.22
N ILE A 62 -0.53 5.13 7.10
CA ILE A 62 -0.79 5.69 5.76
C ILE A 62 -2.29 5.83 5.46
N ILE A 63 -3.11 4.85 5.84
CA ILE A 63 -4.54 4.84 5.50
C ILE A 63 -5.28 6.09 6.00
N PRO A 64 -5.11 6.56 7.25
CA PRO A 64 -5.75 7.80 7.70
C PRO A 64 -5.34 9.01 6.85
N LYS A 65 -4.05 9.12 6.52
CA LYS A 65 -3.54 10.19 5.65
C LYS A 65 -4.14 10.14 4.24
N ALA A 66 -4.29 8.93 3.69
CA ALA A 66 -4.91 8.73 2.38
C ALA A 66 -6.36 9.22 2.35
N LYS A 67 -7.10 9.04 3.44
CA LYS A 67 -8.50 9.49 3.57
C LYS A 67 -8.67 10.99 3.68
N GLU A 68 -7.69 11.66 4.28
CA GLU A 68 -7.69 13.10 4.50
C GLU A 68 -7.07 13.88 3.32
N LEU A 69 -6.51 13.18 2.34
CA LEU A 69 -5.82 13.80 1.22
C LEU A 69 -6.80 14.49 0.26
N ASP A 70 -6.57 15.77 -0.01
CA ASP A 70 -7.29 16.52 -1.04
C ASP A 70 -6.69 16.23 -2.42
N LEU A 71 -7.14 15.14 -3.05
CA LEU A 71 -6.65 14.65 -4.34
C LEU A 71 -6.91 15.63 -5.50
N GLU A 72 -7.92 16.49 -5.39
CA GLU A 72 -8.23 17.49 -6.42
C GLU A 72 -7.09 18.52 -6.54
N GLN A 73 -6.45 18.89 -5.42
CA GLN A 73 -5.28 19.78 -5.42
C GLN A 73 -4.08 19.20 -6.17
N TYR A 74 -4.05 17.88 -6.37
CA TYR A 74 -3.00 17.18 -7.10
C TYR A 74 -3.41 16.85 -8.54
N GLY A 75 -4.54 17.36 -9.00
CA GLY A 75 -5.00 17.23 -10.39
C GLY A 75 -5.68 15.91 -10.73
N PHE A 76 -6.12 15.14 -9.72
CA PHE A 76 -6.87 13.91 -9.94
C PHE A 76 -8.28 14.24 -10.43
N SER A 77 -8.75 13.48 -11.41
CA SER A 77 -10.15 13.52 -11.87
C SER A 77 -11.10 12.84 -10.88
N GLU A 78 -12.39 13.15 -10.96
CA GLU A 78 -13.42 12.51 -10.11
C GLU A 78 -13.39 10.98 -10.18
N GLU A 79 -13.14 10.42 -11.38
CA GLU A 79 -13.06 8.97 -11.57
C GLU A 79 -11.81 8.38 -10.90
N GLU A 80 -10.64 9.02 -11.01
CA GLU A 80 -9.42 8.58 -10.33
C GLU A 80 -9.57 8.66 -8.81
N ILE A 81 -10.23 9.71 -8.30
CA ILE A 81 -10.53 9.87 -6.87
C ILE A 81 -11.44 8.74 -6.40
N LYS A 82 -12.47 8.40 -7.18
CA LYS A 82 -13.39 7.31 -6.86
C LYS A 82 -12.65 5.97 -6.81
N VAL A 83 -11.86 5.66 -7.83
CA VAL A 83 -11.04 4.43 -7.88
C VAL A 83 -10.11 4.37 -6.66
N PHE A 84 -9.40 5.46 -6.36
CA PHE A 84 -8.48 5.47 -5.22
C PHE A 84 -9.19 5.30 -3.87
N LYS A 85 -10.41 5.84 -3.71
CA LYS A 85 -11.23 5.61 -2.51
C LYS A 85 -11.64 4.15 -2.35
N GLU A 86 -11.93 3.45 -3.45
CA GLU A 86 -12.18 2.00 -3.43
C GLU A 86 -10.91 1.23 -3.02
N GLU A 87 -9.74 1.63 -3.55
CA GLU A 87 -8.45 1.04 -3.16
C GLU A 87 -8.13 1.24 -1.67
N ILE A 88 -8.45 2.39 -1.09
CA ILE A 88 -8.32 2.63 0.35
C ILE A 88 -9.19 1.64 1.14
N GLN A 89 -10.43 1.41 0.72
CA GLN A 89 -11.34 0.46 1.39
C GLN A 89 -10.84 -0.98 1.33
N GLU A 90 -10.26 -1.38 0.20
CA GLU A 90 -9.61 -2.70 0.06
C GLU A 90 -8.41 -2.82 1.02
N ALA A 91 -7.57 -1.79 1.10
CA ALA A 91 -6.43 -1.75 2.02
C ALA A 91 -6.88 -1.80 3.49
N GLU A 92 -7.99 -1.15 3.84
CA GLU A 92 -8.60 -1.23 5.16
C GLU A 92 -9.12 -2.62 5.51
N SER A 93 -9.75 -3.28 4.54
CA SER A 93 -10.25 -4.65 4.70
C SER A 93 -9.08 -5.60 4.95
N LEU A 94 -7.97 -5.41 4.23
CA LEU A 94 -6.74 -6.19 4.42
C LEU A 94 -6.20 -6.07 5.85
N ILE A 95 -6.03 -4.86 6.39
CA ILE A 95 -5.54 -4.69 7.77
C ILE A 95 -6.54 -5.18 8.83
N SER A 96 -7.84 -5.17 8.52
CA SER A 96 -8.88 -5.68 9.41
C SER A 96 -8.89 -7.21 9.46
N SER A 97 -8.54 -7.85 8.34
CA SER A 97 -8.36 -9.30 8.24
C SER A 97 -7.02 -9.81 8.78
N PHE A 98 -6.11 -8.90 9.15
CA PHE A 98 -4.79 -9.26 9.66
C PHE A 98 -4.90 -10.03 10.99
N PRO A 99 -4.37 -11.26 11.08
CA PRO A 99 -4.51 -12.08 12.28
C PRO A 99 -3.80 -11.41 13.47
N ARG A 100 -4.59 -10.97 14.45
CA ARG A 100 -4.07 -10.45 15.73
C ARG A 100 -3.55 -11.62 16.57
N GLY A 101 -2.32 -12.07 16.33
CA GLY A 101 -1.62 -12.98 17.25
C GLY A 101 -0.93 -14.20 16.64
N GLY A 102 -0.18 -14.03 15.55
CA GLY A 102 0.83 -15.03 15.15
C GLY A 102 2.17 -14.73 15.80
N THR A 103 2.37 -15.20 17.04
CA THR A 103 3.72 -15.36 17.60
C THR A 103 4.42 -16.45 16.76
N ILE A 104 5.55 -16.12 16.14
CA ILE A 104 6.51 -17.13 15.68
C ILE A 104 7.28 -17.61 16.91
#